data_AF-A0A7J9Z077-F1
#
_entry.id   AF-A0A7J9Z077-F1
#
_cell.length_a   1.000
_cell.length_b   1.000
_cell.length_c   1.000
_cell.angle_alpha   90.00
_cell.angle_beta   90.00
_cell.angle_gamma   90.00
#
_symmetry.space_group_name_H-M   'P 1'
#
loop_
_entity.id
_entity.type
_entity.pdbx_description
1 polymer ?
#
loop_
_entity_poly.entity_id
_entity_poly.type
_entity_poly.pdbx_seq_one_letter_code
_entity_poly.pdbx_strand_id
1 'polypeptide(L)'
;GNIYRRIFAPAWIAAGATVDTGNKDEDGEPILKAKYGIHALRHFFASWLINEKGRGGLEISLKRAQVLLGHASLQMTADTYGHLLPAKGDEAAEFSEGEQALIG
;
A
#
# COMPACT_ATOMS: atom_id res chain seq x y z
N GLY A 1 22.28 7.27 14.67
CA GLY A 1 21.03 7.89 15.14
C GLY A 1 19.86 7.40 14.32
N ASN A 2 18.79 6.95 14.97
CA ASN A 2 17.66 6.29 14.31
C ASN A 2 16.72 7.32 13.62
N ILE A 3 16.66 7.32 12.28
CA ILE A 3 15.83 8.23 11.48
C ILE A 3 14.33 8.13 11.79
N TYR A 4 13.84 6.93 12.12
CA TYR A 4 12.45 6.73 12.51
C TYR A 4 12.13 7.53 13.77
N ARG A 5 12.95 7.42 14.81
CA ARG A 5 12.71 8.15 16.08
C ARG A 5 12.82 9.67 15.93
N ARG A 6 13.68 10.15 15.02
CA ARG A 6 13.96 11.58 14.86
C ARG A 6 12.97 12.31 13.95
N ILE A 7 12.48 11.64 12.91
CA ILE A 7 11.71 12.29 11.83
C ILE A 7 10.33 11.67 11.72
N PHE A 8 10.26 10.37 11.44
CA PHE A 8 8.98 9.74 11.08
C PHE A 8 8.03 9.57 12.26
N ALA A 9 8.51 9.13 13.42
CA ALA A 9 7.65 8.94 14.58
C ALA A 9 7.03 10.25 15.07
N PRO A 10 7.78 11.37 15.25
CA PRO A 10 7.18 12.66 15.56
C PRO A 10 6.21 13.14 14.48
N ALA A 11 6.55 12.99 13.19
CA ALA A 11 5.68 13.41 12.09
C ALA A 11 4.34 12.63 12.09
N TRP A 12 4.36 11.32 12.32
CA TRP A 12 3.14 10.52 12.43
C TRP A 12 2.31 10.90 13.66
N ILE A 13 2.96 11.21 14.79
CA ILE A 13 2.26 11.68 15.99
C ILE A 13 1.58 13.02 15.72
N ALA A 14 2.30 13.98 15.13
CA ALA A 14 1.75 15.28 14.76
C ALA A 14 0.60 15.19 13.74
N ALA A 15 0.65 14.19 12.84
CA ALA A 15 -0.42 13.92 11.87
C ALA A 15 -1.62 13.16 12.46
N GLY A 16 -1.62 12.82 13.75
CA GLY A 16 -2.68 12.03 14.40
C GLY A 16 -2.68 10.55 14.01
N ALA A 17 -1.66 10.07 13.29
CA ALA A 17 -1.46 8.66 12.98
C ALA A 17 -0.84 7.95 14.19
N THR A 18 -1.56 7.93 15.31
CA THR A 18 -1.12 7.42 16.60
C THR A 18 -1.89 6.19 17.05
N VAL A 19 -1.32 5.49 18.03
CA VAL A 19 -1.99 4.48 18.85
C VAL A 19 -1.74 4.82 20.32
N ASP A 20 -2.76 4.64 21.14
CA ASP A 20 -2.62 4.71 22.59
C ASP A 20 -1.81 3.50 23.08
N THR A 21 -0.80 3.76 23.91
CA THR A 21 0.04 2.69 24.48
C THR A 21 -0.58 2.05 25.72
N GLY A 22 -1.67 2.61 26.25
CA GLY A 22 -2.30 2.19 27.51
C GLY A 22 -1.57 2.70 28.76
N ASN A 23 -0.47 3.44 28.58
CA ASN A 23 0.27 4.08 29.66
C ASN A 23 -0.05 5.57 29.70
N LYS A 24 0.05 6.15 30.90
CA LYS A 24 -0.10 7.59 31.12
C LYS A 24 1.25 8.20 31.49
N ASP A 25 1.45 9.45 31.12
CA ASP A 25 2.59 10.23 31.58
C ASP A 25 2.39 10.75 33.02
N GLU A 26 3.35 11.54 33.50
CA GLU A 26 3.34 12.11 34.85
C GLU A 26 2.16 13.06 35.09
N ASP A 27 1.61 13.64 34.02
CA ASP A 27 0.45 14.54 34.05
C ASP A 27 -0.88 13.79 33.91
N GLY A 28 -0.83 12.46 33.72
CA GLY A 28 -2.00 11.59 33.59
C GLY A 28 -2.60 11.52 32.18
N GLU A 29 -1.92 12.11 31.20
CA GLU A 29 -2.27 12.09 29.78
C GLU A 29 -1.78 10.81 29.10
N PRO A 30 -2.49 10.28 28.08
CA PRO A 30 -2.12 9.04 27.42
C PRO A 30 -0.83 9.20 26.60
N ILE A 31 0.13 8.30 26.81
CA ILE A 31 1.36 8.25 26.02
C ILE A 31 1.02 7.69 24.63
N LEU A 32 1.07 8.57 23.63
CA LEU A 32 0.83 8.22 22.23
C LEU A 32 2.11 7.72 21.55
N LYS A 33 1.95 6.70 20.71
CA LYS A 33 3.01 6.18 19.83
C LYS A 33 2.59 6.31 18.37
N ALA A 34 3.55 6.55 17.48
CA ALA A 34 3.31 6.48 16.04
C ALA A 34 2.74 5.10 15.66
N LYS A 35 1.61 5.12 14.94
CA LYS A 35 0.87 3.92 14.50
C LYS A 35 1.65 3.09 13.50
N TYR A 36 2.44 3.75 12.65
CA TYR A 36 3.14 3.11 11.53
C TYR A 36 4.66 3.12 11.73
N GLY A 37 5.32 2.15 11.08
CA GLY A 37 6.78 2.09 10.92
C GLY A 37 7.19 2.40 9.49
N ILE A 38 8.49 2.58 9.21
CA ILE A 38 8.99 2.93 7.86
C ILE A 38 8.58 1.90 6.81
N HIS A 39 8.52 0.61 7.15
CA HIS A 39 8.08 -0.43 6.21
C HIS A 39 6.61 -0.28 5.78
N ALA A 40 5.76 0.38 6.58
CA ALA A 40 4.39 0.67 6.17
C ALA A 40 4.35 1.60 4.94
N LEU A 41 5.32 2.49 4.77
CA LEU A 41 5.42 3.33 3.56
C LEU A 41 5.70 2.50 2.32
N ARG A 42 6.51 1.44 2.44
CA ARG A 42 6.78 0.51 1.35
C ARG A 42 5.53 -0.28 0.97
N HIS A 43 4.76 -0.74 1.95
CA HIS A 43 3.47 -1.40 1.69
C HIS A 43 2.46 -0.44 1.07
N PHE A 44 2.36 0.79 1.59
CA PHE A 44 1.51 1.83 1.00
C PHE A 44 1.88 2.09 -0.46
N PHE A 45 3.17 2.28 -0.76
CA PHE A 45 3.64 2.49 -2.12
C PHE A 45 3.30 1.31 -3.03
N ALA A 46 3.51 0.07 -2.58
CA ALA A 46 3.14 -1.12 -3.35
C ALA A 46 1.62 -1.19 -3.60
N SER A 47 0.80 -0.95 -2.59
CA SER A 47 -0.66 -0.93 -2.73
C SER A 47 -1.11 0.15 -3.71
N TRP A 48 -0.52 1.34 -3.62
CA TRP A 48 -0.80 2.44 -4.54
C TRP A 48 -0.40 2.10 -5.99
N LEU A 49 0.75 1.48 -6.20
CA LEU A 49 1.18 1.07 -7.55
C LEU A 49 0.22 0.05 -8.18
N ILE A 50 -0.25 -0.93 -7.41
CA ILE A 50 -0.96 -2.10 -7.95
C ILE A 50 -2.47 -1.85 -8.08
N ASN A 51 -3.08 -1.11 -7.15
CA ASN A 51 -4.52 -0.86 -7.17
C ASN A 51 -4.97 -0.17 -8.47
N GLU A 52 -6.21 -0.47 -8.86
CA GLU A 52 -6.91 0.18 -9.98
C GLU A 52 -6.95 1.70 -9.81
N LYS A 53 -6.93 2.43 -10.94
CA LYS A 53 -7.06 3.90 -10.91
C LYS A 53 -8.36 4.35 -10.26
N GLY A 54 -9.45 3.63 -10.52
CA GLY A 54 -10.76 3.89 -9.90
C GLY A 54 -10.76 3.74 -8.38
N ARG A 55 -9.78 3.03 -7.81
CA ARG A 55 -9.59 2.84 -6.37
C ARG A 55 -8.42 3.65 -5.80
N GLY A 56 -7.97 4.66 -6.55
CA GLY A 56 -6.92 5.60 -6.17
C GLY A 56 -5.49 5.08 -6.36
N GLY A 57 -5.30 3.98 -7.10
CA GLY A 57 -3.98 3.45 -7.44
C GLY A 57 -3.47 3.89 -8.82
N LEU A 58 -2.34 3.32 -9.23
CA LEU A 58 -1.68 3.58 -10.52
C LEU A 58 -1.94 2.47 -11.55
N GLU A 59 -2.43 1.32 -11.10
CA GLU A 59 -2.80 0.17 -11.93
C GLU A 59 -1.67 -0.28 -12.86
N ILE A 60 -0.47 -0.44 -12.29
CA ILE A 60 0.66 -0.99 -13.04
C ILE A 60 0.78 -2.50 -12.87
N SER A 61 1.37 -3.16 -13.86
CA SER A 61 1.63 -4.60 -13.79
C SER A 61 2.51 -4.98 -12.59
N LEU A 62 2.29 -6.19 -12.05
CA LEU A 62 3.10 -6.73 -10.96
C LEU A 62 4.60 -6.75 -11.29
N LYS A 63 4.97 -6.95 -12.55
CA LYS A 63 6.38 -6.93 -12.98
C LYS A 63 6.98 -5.53 -12.85
N ARG A 64 6.26 -4.49 -13.23
CA ARG A 64 6.73 -3.11 -13.08
C ARG A 64 6.78 -2.73 -11.59
N ALA A 65 5.79 -3.14 -10.80
CA ALA A 65 5.81 -2.94 -9.35
C ALA A 65 7.01 -3.64 -8.68
N GLN A 66 7.33 -4.86 -9.09
CA GLN A 66 8.52 -5.61 -8.62
C GLN A 66 9.82 -4.83 -8.85
N VAL A 67 9.98 -4.20 -10.02
CA VAL A 67 11.17 -3.38 -10.33
C VAL A 67 11.22 -2.12 -9.47
N LEU A 68 10.10 -1.39 -9.36
CA LEU A 68 10.04 -0.15 -8.56
C LEU A 68 10.23 -0.40 -7.06
N LEU A 69 9.76 -1.54 -6.56
CA LEU A 69 9.97 -1.95 -5.18
C LEU A 69 11.40 -2.48 -4.98
N GLY A 70 12.07 -2.98 -6.03
CA GLY A 70 13.36 -3.65 -5.93
C GLY A 70 13.24 -5.04 -5.29
N HIS A 71 12.14 -5.76 -5.51
CA HIS A 71 12.01 -7.15 -5.08
C HIS A 71 12.85 -8.07 -5.98
N ALA A 72 13.48 -9.06 -5.36
CA ALA A 72 14.36 -10.02 -6.05
C ALA A 72 13.60 -10.93 -7.02
N SER A 73 12.32 -11.18 -6.79
CA SER A 73 11.48 -11.99 -7.66
C SER A 73 10.07 -11.45 -7.79
N LEU A 74 9.41 -11.85 -8.88
CA LEU A 74 7.98 -11.56 -9.07
C LEU A 74 7.13 -12.29 -8.04
N GLN A 75 7.51 -13.52 -7.67
CA GLN A 75 6.83 -14.34 -6.66
C GLN A 75 6.70 -13.59 -5.33
N MET A 76 7.77 -12.97 -4.82
CA MET A 76 7.69 -12.16 -3.58
C MET A 76 6.63 -11.05 -3.68
N THR A 77 6.52 -10.41 -4.85
CA THR A 77 5.54 -9.34 -5.08
C THR A 77 4.12 -9.89 -5.18
N ALA A 78 3.95 -10.99 -5.91
CA ALA A 78 2.67 -11.67 -6.07
C ALA A 78 2.15 -12.26 -4.76
N ASP A 79 3.00 -12.93 -3.98
CA ASP A 79 2.62 -13.52 -2.70
C ASP A 79 2.21 -12.44 -1.68
N THR A 80 2.88 -11.29 -1.70
CA THR A 80 2.58 -10.19 -0.77
C THR A 80 1.36 -9.37 -1.21
N TYR A 81 1.21 -9.09 -2.50
CA TYR A 81 0.25 -8.09 -3.00
C TYR A 81 -0.74 -8.61 -4.05
N GLY A 82 -0.69 -9.88 -4.43
CA GLY A 82 -1.58 -10.47 -5.42
C GLY A 82 -3.06 -10.38 -5.04
N HIS A 83 -3.35 -10.30 -3.74
CA HIS A 83 -4.70 -10.07 -3.20
C HIS A 83 -5.31 -8.70 -3.58
N LEU A 84 -4.51 -7.76 -4.10
CA LEU A 84 -4.98 -6.47 -4.60
C LEU A 84 -5.48 -6.55 -6.04
N LEU A 85 -5.13 -7.61 -6.77
CA LEU A 85 -5.63 -7.81 -8.11
C LEU A 85 -7.13 -8.17 -8.06
N PRO A 86 -7.92 -7.72 -9.05
CA PRO A 86 -9.32 -8.08 -9.12
C PRO A 86 -9.48 -9.61 -9.16
N ALA A 87 -10.30 -10.14 -8.25
CA ALA A 87 -10.52 -11.58 -8.14
C ALA A 87 -11.40 -12.16 -9.26
N LYS A 88 -12.19 -11.29 -9.93
CA LYS A 88 -13.02 -11.59 -11.08
C LYS A 88 -13.13 -10.35 -11.96
N GLY A 89 -12.72 -10.45 -13.21
CA GLY A 89 -13.20 -9.57 -14.28
C GLY A 89 -14.49 -10.16 -14.86
N ASP A 90 -15.31 -9.33 -15.51
CA ASP A 90 -16.37 -9.85 -16.36
C ASP A 90 -15.73 -10.25 -17.70
N GLU A 91 -15.09 -11.42 -17.70
CA GLU A 91 -14.32 -11.95 -18.83
C GLU A 91 -15.18 -12.01 -20.11
N ALA A 92 -16.49 -12.23 -19.98
CA ALA A 92 -17.42 -12.25 -21.09
C ALA A 92 -17.65 -10.84 -21.66
N ALA A 93 -17.80 -9.83 -20.80
CA ALA A 93 -17.90 -8.44 -21.23
C ALA A 93 -16.57 -7.96 -21.86
N GLU A 94 -15.44 -8.25 -21.24
CA GLU A 94 -14.11 -7.90 -21.76
C GLU A 94 -13.84 -8.54 -23.13
N PHE A 95 -14.24 -9.81 -23.29
CA PHE A 95 -14.11 -10.52 -24.57
C PHE A 95 -15.04 -9.92 -25.64
N SER A 96 -16.30 -9.61 -25.28
CA SER A 96 -17.25 -9.00 -26.21
C SER A 96 -16.81 -7.60 -26.67
N GLU A 97 -16.26 -6.78 -25.77
CA GLU A 97 -15.65 -5.49 -26.12
C GLU A 97 -14.47 -5.67 -27.09
N GLY A 98 -13.61 -6.66 -26.82
CA GLY A 98 -12.50 -7.01 -27.69
C GLY A 98 -12.94 -7.47 -29.08
N GLU A 99 -13.98 -8.31 -29.17
CA GLU A 99 -14.57 -8.73 -30.43
C GLU A 99 -15.13 -7.54 -31.22
N GLN A 100 -15.93 -6.69 -30.57
CA GLN A 100 -16.49 -5.49 -31.20
C GLN A 100 -15.40 -4.53 -31.70
N ALA A 101 -14.30 -4.35 -30.96
CA ALA A 101 -13.19 -3.51 -31.39
C ALA A 101 -12.42 -4.08 -32.62
N LEU A 102 -12.53 -5.39 -32.88
CA LEU A 102 -11.86 -6.06 -34.00
C LEU A 102 -12.72 -6.07 -35.27
N ILE A 103 -14.04 -6.19 -35.13
CA ILE A 103 -14.98 -6.34 -36.26
C ILE A 103 -15.85 -5.11 -36.53
N GLY A 104 -15.83 -4.11 -35.64
CA GLY A 104 -16.57 -2.84 -35.73
C GLY A 104 -15.89 -1.79 -36.59
#